data_AF-A0A1G8UKW4-F1
#
_entry.id   AF-A0A1G8UKW4-F1
#
_cell.length_a   1.000
_cell.length_b   1.000
_cell.length_c   1.000
_cell.angle_alpha   90.00
_cell.angle_beta   90.00
_cell.angle_gamma   90.00
#
_symmetry.space_group_name_H-M   'P 1'
#
loop_
_entity.id
_entity.type
_entity.pdbx_description
1 polymer ?
#
loop_
_entity_poly.entity_id
_entity_poly.type
_entity_poly.pdbx_seq_one_letter_code
_entity_poly.pdbx_strand_id
1 'polypeptide(L)'
;MDSAELIERLRREGGFRLLPLLGNTGQVAGVHLARFLPGGQLDVIQAWDERWAVWARMPDSLDPAAPFAGPGGGVVRSGPLARVAAPLLPLQAGLLAP
;
A
#
# COMPACT_ATOMS: atom_id res chain seq x y z
N MET A 1 16.30 -3.55 9.89
CA MET A 1 15.93 -3.14 8.53
C MET A 1 15.54 -1.69 8.63
N ASP A 2 16.25 -0.82 7.92
CA ASP A 2 15.84 0.58 7.82
C ASP A 2 14.62 0.70 6.88
N SER A 3 13.91 1.82 6.94
CA SER A 3 12.71 2.01 6.13
C SER A 3 12.99 2.08 4.63
N ALA A 4 14.16 2.54 4.21
CA ALA A 4 14.54 2.62 2.81
C ALA A 4 14.76 1.23 2.20
N GLU A 5 15.44 0.35 2.93
CA GLU A 5 15.62 -1.06 2.60
C GLU A 5 14.27 -1.75 2.48
N LEU A 6 13.37 -1.54 3.44
CA LEU A 6 12.03 -2.12 3.41
C LEU A 6 11.20 -1.63 2.21
N ILE A 7 11.27 -0.35 1.89
CA ILE A 7 10.63 0.25 0.70
C ILE A 7 11.22 -0.36 -0.58
N GLU A 8 12.54 -0.50 -0.68
CA GLU A 8 13.17 -1.13 -1.84
C GLU A 8 12.73 -2.59 -2.00
N ARG A 9 12.59 -3.34 -0.90
CA ARG A 9 12.06 -4.71 -0.94
C ARG A 9 10.60 -4.74 -1.35
N LEU A 10 9.74 -3.84 -0.87
CA LEU A 10 8.36 -3.71 -1.35
C LEU A 10 8.30 -3.51 -2.87
N ARG A 11 9.22 -2.72 -3.42
CA ARG A 11 9.29 -2.49 -4.87
C ARG A 11 9.80 -3.69 -5.65
N ARG A 12 10.90 -4.30 -5.20
CA ARG A 12 11.58 -5.39 -5.91
C ARG A 12 10.93 -6.76 -5.72
N GLU A 13 10.54 -7.07 -4.50
CA GLU A 13 10.00 -8.38 -4.10
C GLU A 13 8.48 -8.35 -3.96
N GLY A 14 7.91 -7.20 -3.56
CA GLY A 14 6.47 -7.05 -3.29
C GLY A 14 5.66 -6.60 -4.51
N GLY A 15 6.29 -6.15 -5.59
CA GLY A 15 5.63 -5.64 -6.79
C GLY A 15 4.98 -4.26 -6.62
N PHE A 16 5.29 -3.53 -5.56
CA PHE A 16 4.74 -2.20 -5.31
C PHE A 16 5.38 -1.14 -6.21
N ARG A 17 4.54 -0.24 -6.74
CA ARG A 17 4.97 1.00 -7.37
C ARG A 17 4.95 2.11 -6.33
N LEU A 18 5.93 3.01 -6.37
CA LEU A 18 6.07 4.11 -5.41
C LEU A 18 5.70 5.44 -6.06
N LEU A 19 4.96 6.26 -5.32
CA LEU A 19 4.65 7.65 -5.61
C LEU A 19 5.00 8.50 -4.37
N PRO A 20 5.67 9.65 -4.54
CA PRO A 20 5.92 10.54 -3.42
C PRO A 20 4.60 11.16 -2.93
N LEU A 21 4.40 11.22 -1.62
CA LEU A 21 3.35 12.04 -1.03
C LEU A 21 3.90 13.43 -0.81
N LEU A 22 3.23 14.44 -1.38
CA LEU A 22 3.62 15.83 -1.24
C LEU A 22 2.84 16.48 -0.11
N GLY A 23 3.52 17.26 0.72
CA GLY A 23 2.89 18.15 1.70
C GLY A 23 2.38 19.44 1.05
N ASN A 24 1.76 20.29 1.87
CA ASN A 24 1.10 21.51 1.41
C ASN A 24 2.03 22.53 0.73
N THR A 25 3.36 22.43 0.91
CA THR A 25 4.35 23.30 0.27
C THR A 25 5.12 22.62 -0.86
N GLY A 26 4.65 21.45 -1.33
CA GLY A 26 5.26 20.71 -2.44
C GLY A 26 6.49 19.87 -2.09
N GLN A 27 6.92 19.89 -0.83
CA GLN A 27 7.95 19.01 -0.29
C GLN A 27 7.45 17.57 -0.18
N VAL A 28 8.34 16.60 -0.33
CA VAL A 28 8.03 15.19 -0.06
C VAL A 28 7.82 15.03 1.44
N ALA A 29 6.62 14.59 1.83
CA ALA A 29 6.18 14.38 3.21
C ALA A 29 5.95 12.90 3.54
N GLY A 30 6.16 12.01 2.57
CA GLY A 30 5.95 10.57 2.74
C GLY A 30 5.99 9.83 1.40
N VAL A 31 5.56 8.57 1.44
CA VAL A 31 5.46 7.70 0.27
C VAL A 31 4.11 7.01 0.22
N HIS A 32 3.62 6.84 -1.00
CA HIS A 32 2.48 6.02 -1.35
C HIS A 32 2.97 4.85 -2.17
N LEU A 33 2.64 3.62 -1.76
CA LEU A 33 2.96 2.42 -2.50
C LEU A 33 1.67 1.70 -2.89
N ALA A 34 1.58 1.26 -4.15
CA ALA A 34 0.42 0.52 -4.63
C ALA A 34 0.82 -0.70 -5.48
N ARG A 35 0.06 -1.79 -5.37
CA ARG A 35 0.15 -2.94 -6.30
C ARG A 35 -1.23 -3.51 -6.60
N PHE A 36 -1.45 -3.86 -7.86
CA PHE A 36 -2.61 -4.63 -8.27
C PHE A 36 -2.36 -6.11 -7.99
N LEU A 37 -3.40 -6.78 -7.50
CA LEU A 37 -3.41 -8.19 -7.19
C LEU A 37 -4.39 -8.93 -8.12
N PRO A 38 -4.18 -10.22 -8.34
CA PRO A 38 -5.17 -11.08 -8.97
C PRO A 38 -6.50 -11.04 -8.20
N GLY A 39 -7.62 -11.25 -8.91
CA GLY A 39 -8.96 -11.18 -8.32
C GLY A 39 -9.50 -9.76 -8.15
N GLY A 40 -8.93 -8.77 -8.84
CA GLY A 40 -9.43 -7.39 -8.86
C GLY A 40 -9.26 -6.70 -7.50
N GLN A 41 -8.11 -6.87 -6.87
CA GLN A 41 -7.78 -6.25 -5.58
C GLN A 41 -6.57 -5.34 -5.71
N LEU A 42 -6.48 -4.34 -4.85
CA LEU A 42 -5.42 -3.36 -4.77
C LEU A 42 -4.89 -3.34 -3.33
N ASP A 43 -3.59 -3.54 -3.17
CA ASP A 43 -2.91 -3.21 -1.91
C ASP A 43 -2.36 -1.78 -2.01
N VAL A 44 -2.65 -0.96 -1.00
CA VAL A 44 -2.16 0.41 -0.86
C VAL A 44 -1.44 0.55 0.47
N ILE A 45 -0.28 1.20 0.47
CA ILE A 45 0.43 1.64 1.68
C ILE A 45 0.62 3.15 1.57
N GLN A 46 0.28 3.88 2.63
CA GLN A 46 0.70 5.27 2.81
C GLN A 46 1.59 5.33 4.05
N ALA A 47 2.76 5.92 3.93
CA ALA A 47 3.69 6.11 5.03
C ALA A 47 4.17 7.57 5.05
N TRP A 48 4.06 8.21 6.20
CA TRP A 48 4.55 9.57 6.41
C TRP A 48 5.99 9.54 6.95
N ASP A 49 6.24 8.60 7.87
CA ASP A 49 7.55 8.33 8.43
C ASP A 49 7.65 6.84 8.82
N GLU A 50 8.73 6.45 9.50
CA GLU A 50 8.96 5.07 9.94
C GLU A 50 7.95 4.61 11.01
N ARG A 51 7.37 5.56 11.76
CA ARG A 51 6.49 5.32 12.92
C ARG A 51 5.05 5.20 12.51
N TRP A 52 4.65 5.83 11.40
CA TRP A 52 3.28 5.89 10.96
C TRP A 52 3.09 5.58 9.48
N ALA A 53 2.51 4.41 9.27
CA ALA A 53 2.03 3.94 8.00
C ALA A 53 0.65 3.28 8.14
N VAL A 54 -0.09 3.28 7.04
CA VAL A 54 -1.38 2.61 6.89
C VAL A 54 -1.28 1.72 5.67
N TRP A 55 -1.75 0.47 5.79
CA TRP A 55 -1.97 -0.43 4.68
C TRP A 55 -3.47 -0.74 4.56
N ALA A 56 -3.95 -0.82 3.33
CA ALA A 56 -5.29 -1.30 3.01
C ALA A 56 -5.25 -2.26 1.83
N ARG A 57 -6.09 -3.31 1.89
CA ARG A 57 -6.49 -4.10 0.72
C ARG A 57 -7.94 -3.77 0.38
N MET A 58 -8.19 -3.42 -0.88
CA MET A 58 -9.52 -3.02 -1.35
C MET A 58 -9.79 -3.52 -2.77
N PRO A 59 -11.07 -3.62 -3.18
CA PRO A 59 -11.41 -3.88 -4.58
C PRO A 59 -10.82 -2.83 -5.52
N ASP A 60 -10.28 -3.28 -6.65
CA ASP A 60 -9.88 -2.43 -7.77
C ASP A 60 -11.10 -2.14 -8.66
N SER A 61 -12.08 -1.44 -8.09
CA SER A 61 -13.33 -1.11 -8.76
C SER A 61 -13.88 0.22 -8.29
N LEU A 62 -14.37 1.03 -9.23
CA LEU A 62 -15.10 2.25 -8.93
C LEU A 62 -16.59 1.93 -8.68
N ASP A 63 -17.16 2.48 -7.62
CA ASP A 63 -18.62 2.54 -7.46
C ASP A 63 -19.15 3.84 -8.08
N PRO A 64 -19.78 3.81 -9.27
CA PRO A 64 -20.31 5.01 -9.91
C PRO A 64 -21.48 5.63 -9.16
N ALA A 65 -22.18 4.87 -8.29
CA ALA A 65 -23.25 5.41 -7.46
C ALA A 65 -22.72 6.19 -6.24
N ALA A 66 -21.47 5.97 -5.86
CA ALA A 66 -20.83 6.61 -4.71
C ALA A 66 -19.36 6.99 -4.99
N PRO A 67 -19.08 7.89 -5.96
CA PRO A 67 -17.72 8.18 -6.45
C PRO A 67 -16.80 8.83 -5.41
N PHE A 68 -17.36 9.40 -4.34
CA PHE A 68 -16.60 10.01 -3.23
C PHE A 68 -16.60 9.15 -1.97
N ALA A 69 -17.32 8.03 -1.96
CA ALA A 69 -17.24 7.11 -0.83
C ALA A 69 -15.84 6.49 -0.80
N GLY A 70 -15.34 6.30 0.42
CA GLY A 70 -14.12 5.52 0.61
C GLY A 70 -14.31 4.08 0.12
N PRO A 71 -13.22 3.36 -0.18
CA PRO A 71 -13.28 1.98 -0.59
C PRO A 71 -13.98 1.12 0.48
N GLY A 72 -15.07 0.47 0.09
CA GLY A 72 -15.81 -0.47 0.94
C GLY A 72 -15.18 -1.88 0.95
N GLY A 73 -15.40 -2.64 2.02
CA GLY A 73 -15.07 -4.07 2.07
C GLY A 73 -13.58 -4.44 2.22
N GLY A 74 -12.75 -3.52 2.72
CA GLY A 74 -11.30 -3.72 2.82
C GLY A 74 -10.79 -4.16 4.20
N VAL A 75 -9.57 -4.71 4.22
CA VAL A 75 -8.79 -4.91 5.45
C VAL A 75 -7.87 -3.72 5.62
N VAL A 76 -7.89 -3.07 6.79
CA VAL A 76 -7.04 -1.93 7.12
C VAL A 76 -6.14 -2.26 8.30
N ARG A 77 -4.87 -1.89 8.22
CA ARG A 77 -3.91 -1.95 9.34
C ARG A 77 -3.10 -0.67 9.39
N SER A 78 -2.80 -0.20 10.59
CA SER A 78 -1.94 0.95 10.83
C SER A 78 -0.85 0.65 11.86
N GLY A 79 0.22 1.43 11.83
CA GLY A 79 1.33 1.35 12.78
C GLY A 79 2.67 1.64 12.11
N PRO A 80 3.78 1.24 12.75
CA PRO A 80 5.12 1.41 12.16
C PRO A 80 5.23 0.74 10.79
N LEU A 81 5.99 1.35 9.88
CA LEU A 81 6.12 0.87 8.50
C LEU A 81 6.54 -0.61 8.44
N ALA A 82 7.51 -1.00 9.27
CA ALA A 82 7.95 -2.39 9.40
C ALA A 82 6.81 -3.35 9.74
N ARG A 83 5.89 -2.96 10.63
CA ARG A 83 4.78 -3.82 11.08
C ARG A 83 3.72 -4.00 9.99
N VAL A 84 3.44 -2.95 9.22
CA VAL A 84 2.43 -3.02 8.13
C VAL A 84 3.00 -3.69 6.88
N ALA A 85 4.28 -3.50 6.58
CA ALA A 85 4.90 -3.97 5.34
C ALA A 85 5.48 -5.38 5.42
N ALA A 86 5.98 -5.82 6.58
CA ALA A 86 6.58 -7.15 6.72
C ALA A 86 5.66 -8.31 6.26
N PRO A 87 4.34 -8.30 6.54
CA PRO A 87 3.44 -9.36 6.05
C PRO A 87 3.19 -9.34 4.53
N LEU A 88 3.60 -8.28 3.84
CA LEU A 88 3.36 -8.09 2.40
C LEU A 88 4.52 -8.59 1.53
N LEU A 89 5.59 -9.08 2.18
CA LEU A 89 6.84 -9.53 1.60
C LEU A 89 7.16 -11.00 1.95
N PRO A 90 7.77 -11.76 1.02
CA PRO A 90 7.82 -11.49 -0.42
C PRO A 90 6.40 -11.54 -1.02
N LEU A 91 6.23 -11.25 -2.30
CA LEU A 91 4.95 -11.51 -2.97
C LEU A 91 4.55 -12.97 -2.72
N GLN A 92 3.51 -13.19 -1.91
CA GLN A 92 3.00 -14.53 -1.67
C GLN A 92 2.35 -15.03 -2.96
N ALA A 93 3.12 -15.78 -3.76
CA ALA A 93 2.63 -16.56 -4.87
C ALA A 93 1.65 -17.61 -4.31
N GLY A 94 0.37 -17.28 -4.32
CA GLY A 94 -0.70 -18.05 -3.66
C GLY A 94 -2.08 -17.36 -3.71
N LEU A 95 -2.13 -16.06 -3.99
CA LEU A 95 -3.36 -15.35 -4.40
C LEU A 95 -3.68 -15.52 -5.90
N LEU A 96 -2.99 -16.45 -6.59
CA LEU A 96 -3.15 -16.83 -8.00
C LEU A 96 -3.79 -18.23 -8.15
N ALA A 97 -4.70 -18.62 -7.25
CA ALA A 97 -5.57 -19.76 -7.53
C ALA A 97 -6.84 -19.25 -8.23
N PRO A 98 -7.28 -19.90 -9.32
CA PRO A 98 -8.46 -19.49 -10.10
C PRO A 98 -9.75 -19.52 -9.30
#